data_AF-F0HMT1-F1
#
_entry.id   AF-F0HMT1-F1
#
_cell.length_a   1.000
_cell.length_b   1.000
_cell.length_c   1.000
_cell.angle_alpha   90.00
_cell.angle_beta   90.00
_cell.angle_gamma   90.00
#
_symmetry.space_group_name_H-M   'P 1'
#
loop_
_entity.id
_entity.type
_entity.pdbx_description
1 polymer ?
#
loop_
_entity_poly.entity_id
_entity_poly.type
_entity_poly.pdbx_seq_one_letter_code
_entity_poly.pdbx_strand_id
1 'polypeptide(L)' 'MDFGALYDFLFNTYAGIGCLVGIGLVVSLIACVIMERRTRKTFVNHEPDEDDWSFFDDDEDDK' A
#
# COMPACT_ATOMS: atom_id res chain seq x y z
N MET A 1 -32.43 -13.78 2.06
CA MET A 1 -31.59 -13.46 3.24
C MET A 1 -32.30 -12.37 4.00
N ASP A 2 -32.39 -12.50 5.33
CA ASP A 2 -33.01 -11.46 6.16
C ASP A 2 -32.02 -10.31 6.34
N PHE A 3 -32.13 -9.32 5.47
CA PHE A 3 -31.23 -8.15 5.47
C PHE A 3 -31.35 -7.31 6.75
N GLY A 4 -32.48 -7.39 7.47
CA GLY A 4 -32.67 -6.70 8.74
C GLY A 4 -31.78 -7.27 9.84
N ALA A 5 -31.80 -8.59 10.03
CA ALA A 5 -30.95 -9.27 11.01
C ALA A 5 -29.46 -9.09 10.71
N LEU A 6 -29.07 -9.05 9.42
CA LEU A 6 -27.68 -8.80 9.03
C LEU A 6 -27.23 -7.38 9.39
N TYR A 7 -28.08 -6.37 9.17
CA TYR A 7 -27.76 -4.98 9.50
C TYR A 7 -27.62 -4.77 11.01
N ASP A 8 -28.56 -5.28 11.81
CA ASP A 8 -28.49 -5.19 13.27
C ASP A 8 -27.25 -5.89 13.82
N PHE A 9 -26.90 -7.07 13.29
CA PHE A 9 -25.67 -7.74 13.68
C PHE A 9 -24.42 -6.91 13.34
N LEU A 10 -24.37 -6.33 12.14
CA LEU A 10 -23.19 -5.63 11.63
C LEU A 10 -22.93 -4.28 12.33
N PHE A 11 -23.99 -3.55 12.72
CA PHE A 11 -23.89 -2.20 13.26
C PHE A 11 -24.24 -2.06 14.75
N ASN A 12 -25.00 -3.00 15.33
CA ASN A 12 -25.46 -2.94 16.72
C ASN A 12 -24.67 -3.87 17.65
N THR A 13 -23.78 -4.72 17.10
CA THR A 13 -22.94 -5.64 17.88
C THR A 13 -21.46 -5.31 17.71
N TYR A 14 -20.69 -5.35 18.81
CA TYR A 14 -19.23 -5.16 18.79
C TYR A 14 -18.50 -6.13 17.84
N ALA A 15 -18.98 -7.38 17.76
CA ALA A 15 -18.44 -8.37 16.82
C ALA A 15 -18.65 -7.97 15.35
N GLY A 16 -19.82 -7.42 15.01
CA GLY A 16 -20.13 -6.94 13.66
C GLY A 16 -19.25 -5.77 13.23
N ILE A 17 -19.06 -4.81 14.13
CA ILE A 17 -18.13 -3.68 13.93
C ILE A 17 -16.70 -4.20 13.76
N GLY A 18 -16.28 -5.19 14.56
CA GLY A 18 -14.97 -5.84 14.41
C GLY A 18 -14.78 -6.49 13.03
N CYS A 19 -15.80 -7.17 12.51
CA CYS A 19 -15.78 -7.72 11.15
C CYS A 19 -15.69 -6.62 10.08
N LEU A 20 -16.43 -5.51 10.21
CA LEU A 20 -16.35 -4.38 9.29
C LEU A 20 -14.94 -3.78 9.22
N VAL A 21 -14.34 -3.51 10.39
CA VAL A 21 -12.99 -2.96 10.47
C VAL A 21 -11.98 -3.97 9.93
N GLY A 22 -12.12 -5.26 10.27
CA GLY A 22 -11.26 -6.33 9.77
C GLY A 22 -11.27 -6.42 8.24
N ILE A 23 -12.44 -6.37 7.62
CA ILE A 23 -12.58 -6.36 6.16
C ILE A 23 -11.93 -5.09 5.58
N GLY A 24 -12.17 -3.92 6.17
CA GLY A 24 -11.56 -2.67 5.75
C GLY A 24 -10.03 -2.72 5.77
N LEU A 25 -9.44 -3.28 6.82
CA LEU A 25 -7.98 -3.45 6.94
C LEU A 25 -7.44 -4.44 5.91
N VAL A 26 -8.11 -5.58 5.70
CA VAL A 26 -7.70 -6.57 4.71
C VAL A 26 -7.74 -5.98 3.30
N VAL A 27 -8.80 -5.24 2.95
CA VAL A 27 -8.91 -4.57 1.65
C VAL A 27 -7.81 -3.51 1.48
N SER A 28 -7.54 -2.73 2.52
CA SER A 28 -6.44 -1.75 2.51
C SER A 28 -5.08 -2.41 2.28
N LEU A 29 -4.80 -3.52 2.96
CA LEU A 29 -3.57 -4.29 2.74
C LEU A 29 -3.48 -4.84 1.32
N ILE A 30 -4.56 -5.39 0.78
CA ILE A 30 -4.61 -5.87 -0.60
C ILE A 30 -4.33 -4.71 -1.58
N ALA A 31 -4.93 -3.54 -1.36
CA ALA A 31 -4.69 -2.36 -2.17
C ALA A 31 -3.22 -1.90 -2.10
N CYS A 32 -2.61 -1.88 -0.91
CA CYS A 32 -1.19 -1.60 -0.73
C CYS A 32 -0.30 -2.58 -1.51
N VAL A 33 -0.57 -3.89 -1.43
CA VAL A 33 0.20 -4.91 -2.15
C VAL A 33 0.06 -4.76 -3.66
N ILE A 34 -1.14 -4.44 -4.16
CA ILE A 34 -1.37 -4.20 -5.59
C ILE A 34 -0.61 -2.95 -6.04
N MET A 35 -0.68 -1.85 -5.28
CA MET A 35 0.08 -0.64 -5.58
C MET A 35 1.58 -0.91 -5.57
N GLU A 36 2.10 -1.60 -4.56
CA GLU A 36 3.52 -1.96 -4.48
C GLU A 36 3.95 -2.81 -5.70
N ARG A 37 3.17 -3.84 -6.05
CA ARG A 37 3.46 -4.68 -7.22
C ARG A 37 3.32 -3.93 -8.54
N ARG A 38 2.42 -2.95 -8.63
CA ARG A 38 2.25 -2.12 -9.83
C ARG A 38 3.41 -1.14 -9.97
N THR A 39 3.80 -0.48 -8.89
CA THR A 39 4.96 0.42 -8.84
C THR A 39 6.24 -0.32 -9.18
N ARG A 40 6.48 -1.53 -8.63
CA ARG A 40 7.64 -2.36 -9.03
C ARG A 40 7.66 -2.73 -10.51
N LYS A 41 6.51 -2.77 -11.20
CA LYS A 41 6.44 -3.06 -12.65
C LYS A 41 6.65 -1.82 -13.52
N THR A 42 6.19 -0.66 -13.05
CA THR A 42 6.38 0.63 -13.75
C THR A 42 7.79 1.18 -13.55
N PHE A 43 8.38 0.96 -12.38
CA PHE A 43 9.75 1.35 -12.03
C PHE A 43 10.69 0.12 -12.02
N VAL A 44 10.52 -0.80 -12.98
CA VAL A 44 11.54 -1.82 -13.25
C VAL A 44 12.76 -1.09 -13.80
N ASN A 45 13.82 -1.05 -12.99
CA ASN A 45 15.22 -0.80 -13.35
C ASN A 45 15.41 0.26 -14.44
N HIS A 46 15.49 1.53 -14.03
CA HIS A 46 16.54 2.33 -14.66
C HIS A 46 17.85 1.83 -14.03
N GLU A 47 18.76 1.32 -14.85
CA GLU A 47 20.16 1.29 -14.42
C GLU A 47 20.52 2.74 -14.03
N PRO A 48 21.20 2.99 -12.89
CA PRO A 48 21.68 4.33 -12.61
C PRO A 48 22.52 4.75 -13.81
N ASP A 49 21.99 5.68 -14.62
CA ASP A 49 22.70 6.26 -15.75
C ASP A 49 23.76 7.23 -15.21
N GLU A 50 24.82 7.49 -15.97
CA GLU A 50 25.95 8.32 -15.52
C GLU A 50 25.54 9.77 -15.16
N ASP A 51 24.31 10.18 -15.51
CA ASP A 51 23.71 11.48 -15.21
C ASP A 51 22.84 11.50 -13.93
N ASP A 52 22.72 10.37 -13.21
CA ASP A 52 21.90 10.27 -11.99
C ASP A 52 22.66 10.92 -10.80
N TRP A 53 22.27 12.15 -10.47
CA TRP A 53 22.94 13.05 -9.51
C TRP A 53 23.34 12.35 -8.20
N SER A 54 24.61 11.99 -8.08
CA SER A 54 25.15 11.34 -6.90
C SER A 54 25.60 12.40 -5.88
N PHE A 55 25.14 12.27 -4.64
CA PHE A 55 25.47 13.16 -3.52
C PHE A 55 26.97 13.20 -3.17
N PHE A 56 27.80 12.35 -3.82
CA PHE A 56 29.21 12.14 -3.53
C PHE A 56 30.14 12.47 -4.71
N ASP A 57 29.64 12.91 -5.87
CA ASP A 57 30.47 13.20 -7.05
C ASP A 57 31.05 14.63 -7.09
N ASP A 58 30.57 15.53 -6.24
CA ASP A 58 31.04 16.93 -6.18
C ASP A 58 32.26 17.11 -5.23
N ASP A 59 32.83 16.01 -4.72
CA ASP A 59 33.93 16.00 -3.73
C ASP A 59 35.18 15.22 -4.19
N GLU A 60 35.38 14.97 -5.50
CA GLU A 60 36.59 14.27 -6.02
C GLU A 60 37.42 15.04 -7.06
N ASP A 61 37.29 16.37 -7.16
CA ASP A 61 38.15 17.23 -8.03
C ASP A 61 39.01 18.23 -7.22
N ASP A 62 39.87 17.72 -6.34
CA ASP A 62 40.96 18.53 -5.76
C ASP A 62 42.26 17.69 -5.61
N LYS A 63 43.00 17.53 -6.72
CA LYS A 63 44.40 17.06 -6.69
C LYS A 63 45.29 17.65 -7.78
#